data_AF-A0A1F9Y8A7-F1
#
_entry.id   AF-A0A1F9Y8A7-F1
#
_cell.length_a   1.000
_cell.length_b   1.000
_cell.length_c   1.000
_cell.angle_alpha   90.00
_cell.angle_beta   90.00
_cell.angle_gamma   90.00
#
_symmetry.space_group_name_H-M   'P 1'
#
loop_
_entity.id
_entity.type
_entity.pdbx_description
1 polymer ?
#
loop_
_entity_poly.entity_id
_entity_poly.type
_entity_poly.pdbx_seq_one_letter_code
_entity_poly.pdbx_strand_id
1 'polypeptide(L)'
;MESKTVVFHNKISPNFQQVSVDGAHGGISPQGKININFFAERFPIPKSSSIEVQENKVVKVTDSDDSKIGIIREFHFGAYMSADTAKGIATWLLDRVKELEAKAQAK
;
A
#
# COMPACT_ATOMS: atom_id res chain seq x y z
N MET A 1 -7.51 4.00 43.64
CA MET A 1 -6.91 4.94 42.67
C MET A 1 -8.04 5.68 41.99
N GLU A 2 -8.03 7.01 41.98
CA GLU A 2 -9.01 7.79 41.20
C GLU A 2 -8.82 7.50 39.70
N SER A 3 -9.91 7.16 39.02
CA SER A 3 -9.93 7.02 37.58
C SER A 3 -10.10 8.40 36.95
N LYS A 4 -9.21 8.77 36.02
CA LYS A 4 -9.35 9.98 35.20
C LYS A 4 -9.76 9.60 33.79
N THR A 5 -10.83 10.20 33.30
CA THR A 5 -11.28 10.03 31.92
C THR A 5 -10.63 11.10 31.04
N VAL A 6 -10.04 10.67 29.92
CA VAL A 6 -9.49 11.55 28.89
C VAL A 6 -10.32 11.34 27.62
N VAL A 7 -10.83 12.43 27.05
CA VAL A 7 -11.60 12.42 25.80
C VAL A 7 -10.71 12.88 24.66
N PHE A 8 -10.69 12.10 23.57
CA PHE A 8 -9.98 12.43 22.33
C PHE A 8 -11.00 12.77 21.23
N HIS A 9 -10.80 13.90 20.56
CA HIS A 9 -11.58 14.27 19.38
C HIS A 9 -10.77 14.00 18.12
N ASN A 10 -11.28 13.14 17.24
CA ASN A 10 -10.60 12.78 15.99
C ASN A 10 -11.13 13.65 14.85
N LYS A 11 -10.22 14.28 14.09
CA LYS A 11 -10.55 15.03 12.87
C LYS A 11 -9.88 14.36 11.67
N ILE A 12 -10.68 13.97 10.68
CA ILE A 12 -10.16 13.40 9.44
C ILE A 12 -9.53 14.52 8.61
N SER A 13 -8.30 14.30 8.16
CA SER A 13 -7.59 15.23 7.27
C SER A 13 -8.25 15.25 5.88
N PRO A 14 -8.33 16.41 5.20
CA PRO A 14 -8.80 16.46 3.80
C PRO A 14 -7.97 15.59 2.84
N ASN A 15 -6.72 15.29 3.18
CA ASN A 15 -5.82 14.46 2.39
C ASN A 15 -5.78 13.00 2.88
N PHE A 16 -6.66 12.61 3.82
CA PHE A 16 -6.75 11.24 4.27
C PHE A 16 -7.19 10.34 3.12
N GLN A 17 -6.42 9.29 2.87
CA GLN A 17 -6.71 8.29 1.87
C GLN A 17 -6.45 6.91 2.47
N GLN A 18 -7.29 5.97 2.10
CA GLN A 18 -7.07 4.56 2.35
C GLN A 18 -6.78 3.92 0.99
N VAL A 19 -5.60 3.31 0.88
CA VAL A 19 -5.14 2.66 -0.35
C VAL A 19 -4.76 1.21 -0.04
N SER A 20 -4.90 0.34 -1.03
CA SER A 20 -4.29 -0.99 -0.95
C SER A 20 -2.77 -0.84 -1.01
N VAL A 21 -2.07 -1.66 -0.24
CA VAL A 21 -0.61 -1.70 -0.22
C VAL A 21 -0.17 -3.15 -0.31
N ASP A 22 0.78 -3.43 -1.20
CA ASP A 22 1.33 -4.78 -1.42
C ASP A 22 2.66 -4.94 -0.69
N GLY A 23 3.30 -3.82 -0.34
CA GLY A 23 4.53 -3.84 0.43
C GLY A 23 4.95 -2.46 0.91
N ALA A 24 6.15 -2.41 1.47
CA ALA A 24 6.78 -1.18 1.90
C ALA A 24 8.28 -1.17 1.61
N HIS A 25 8.81 0.00 1.30
CA HIS A 25 10.25 0.25 1.14
C HIS A 25 10.68 1.34 2.11
N GLY A 26 11.79 1.11 2.82
CA GLY A 26 12.19 2.00 3.89
C GLY A 26 13.52 1.59 4.53
N GLY A 27 13.84 2.26 5.63
CA GLY A 27 15.08 2.04 6.36
C GLY A 27 15.23 3.00 7.54
N ILE A 28 16.44 3.02 8.10
CA ILE A 28 16.79 3.97 9.17
C ILE A 28 17.34 5.23 8.52
N SER A 29 16.71 6.36 8.80
CA SER A 29 17.18 7.67 8.37
C SER A 29 18.48 8.07 9.10
N PRO A 30 19.27 9.02 8.56
CA PRO A 30 20.47 9.53 9.25
C PRO A 30 20.19 10.10 10.65
N GLN A 31 18.96 10.50 10.93
CA GLN A 31 18.51 11.01 12.23
C GLN A 31 18.02 9.91 13.18
N GLY A 32 18.22 8.63 12.85
CA GLY A 32 17.82 7.50 13.68
C GLY A 32 16.30 7.25 13.73
N LYS A 33 15.52 7.88 12.84
CA LYS A 33 14.09 7.59 12.66
C LYS A 33 13.88 6.48 11.65
N ILE A 34 12.83 5.70 11.81
CA ILE A 34 12.39 4.74 10.79
C ILE A 34 11.62 5.50 9.72
N ASN A 35 12.04 5.32 8.47
CA ASN A 35 11.30 5.71 7.28
C ASN A 35 10.63 4.47 6.67
N ILE A 36 9.36 4.59 6.34
CA ILE A 36 8.59 3.54 5.64
C ILE A 36 7.71 4.20 4.57
N ASN A 37 7.77 3.70 3.34
CA ASN A 37 6.94 4.16 2.23
C ASN A 37 6.18 2.97 1.68
N PHE A 38 4.85 3.06 1.68
CA PHE A 38 3.99 1.98 1.22
C PHE A 38 3.76 2.08 -0.27
N PHE A 39 3.76 0.93 -0.94
CA PHE A 39 3.53 0.85 -2.38
C PHE A 39 2.49 -0.20 -2.74
N ALA A 40 1.80 0.04 -3.86
CA ALA A 40 1.06 -0.97 -4.59
C ALA A 40 1.85 -1.40 -5.83
N GLU A 41 1.79 -2.68 -6.16
CA GLU A 41 2.41 -3.28 -7.33
C GLU A 41 1.37 -3.52 -8.43
N ARG A 42 1.69 -3.09 -9.65
CA ARG A 42 0.83 -3.32 -10.81
C ARG A 42 1.62 -3.42 -12.09
N PHE A 43 1.03 -4.05 -13.10
CA PHE A 43 1.54 -3.92 -14.46
C PHE A 43 1.34 -2.49 -14.97
N PRO A 44 2.26 -2.00 -15.82
CA PRO A 44 2.10 -0.74 -16.51
C PRO A 44 0.81 -0.76 -17.33
N ILE A 45 0.12 0.38 -17.33
CA ILE A 45 -0.95 0.62 -18.29
C ILE A 45 -0.24 1.08 -19.58
N PRO A 46 -0.47 0.40 -20.72
CA PRO A 46 0.09 0.83 -22.00
C PRO A 46 -0.28 2.29 -22.29
N LYS A 47 0.62 3.04 -22.94
CA LYS A 47 0.32 4.42 -23.33
C LYS A 47 -0.74 4.46 -24.44
N SER A 48 -0.65 3.49 -25.36
CA SER A 48 -1.66 3.24 -26.36
C SER A 48 -1.59 1.78 -26.80
N SER A 49 -2.70 1.27 -27.30
CA SER A 49 -2.81 -0.08 -27.86
C SER A 49 -3.49 0.01 -29.22
N SER A 50 -2.92 -0.64 -30.23
CA SER A 50 -3.54 -0.83 -31.54
C SER A 50 -4.33 -2.13 -31.55
N ILE A 51 -5.54 -2.09 -32.13
CA ILE A 51 -6.43 -3.24 -32.25
C ILE A 51 -6.64 -3.51 -33.74
N GLU A 52 -6.21 -4.67 -34.20
CA GLU A 52 -6.48 -5.13 -35.56
C GLU A 52 -7.81 -5.90 -35.59
N VAL A 53 -8.69 -5.51 -36.49
CA VAL A 53 -10.04 -6.09 -36.65
C VAL A 53 -10.19 -6.64 -38.06
N GLN A 54 -10.56 -7.92 -38.17
CA GLN A 54 -10.90 -8.59 -39.44
C GLN A 54 -12.25 -9.28 -39.29
N GLU A 55 -13.13 -9.16 -40.29
CA GLU A 55 -14.49 -9.75 -40.27
C GLU A 55 -15.27 -9.50 -38.95
N ASN A 56 -15.21 -8.26 -38.44
CA ASN A 56 -15.82 -7.85 -37.17
C ASN A 56 -15.30 -8.60 -35.91
N LYS A 57 -14.11 -9.20 -35.98
CA LYS A 57 -13.43 -9.84 -34.84
C LYS A 57 -12.08 -9.18 -34.58
N VAL A 58 -11.75 -8.99 -33.31
CA VAL A 58 -10.39 -8.60 -32.89
C VAL A 58 -9.46 -9.77 -33.14
N VAL A 59 -8.44 -9.57 -33.97
CA VAL A 59 -7.44 -10.60 -34.30
C VAL A 59 -6.10 -10.35 -33.63
N LYS A 60 -5.78 -9.09 -33.28
CA LYS A 60 -4.53 -8.73 -32.61
C LYS A 60 -4.68 -7.47 -31.77
N VAL A 61 -4.04 -7.46 -30.61
CA VAL A 61 -3.81 -6.25 -29.80
C VAL A 61 -2.31 -6.09 -29.65
N THR A 62 -1.79 -4.90 -29.97
CA THR A 62 -0.36 -4.58 -29.83
C THR A 62 -0.22 -3.27 -29.09
N ASP A 63 0.49 -3.29 -27.96
CA ASP A 63 0.83 -2.08 -27.21
C ASP A 63 1.94 -1.30 -27.93
N SER A 64 1.96 0.03 -27.76
CA SER A 64 2.99 0.86 -28.37
C SER A 64 4.37 0.56 -27.79
N ASP A 65 5.40 0.58 -28.64
CA ASP A 65 6.80 0.31 -28.26
C ASP A 65 7.32 1.28 -27.19
N ASP A 66 6.70 2.46 -27.04
CA ASP A 66 7.04 3.46 -26.03
C ASP A 66 6.30 3.27 -24.69
N SER A 67 5.52 2.19 -24.57
CA SER A 67 4.90 1.74 -23.31
C SER A 67 5.95 1.16 -22.36
N LYS A 68 5.68 1.26 -21.06
CA LYS A 68 6.60 0.70 -20.05
C LYS A 68 6.50 -0.83 -20.05
N ILE A 69 7.63 -1.50 -19.82
CA ILE A 69 7.72 -2.95 -19.62
C ILE A 69 8.19 -3.21 -18.18
N GLY A 70 7.63 -4.23 -17.53
CA GLY A 70 7.99 -4.65 -16.17
C GLY A 70 6.86 -4.45 -15.16
N ILE A 71 7.21 -4.29 -13.87
CA ILE A 71 6.28 -4.05 -12.77
C ILE A 71 6.46 -2.61 -12.28
N ILE A 72 5.36 -1.89 -12.10
CA ILE A 72 5.34 -0.57 -11.47
C ILE A 72 5.08 -0.75 -9.98
N ARG A 73 5.94 -0.15 -9.15
CA ARG A 73 5.65 0.16 -7.75
C ARG A 73 5.17 1.61 -7.65
N GLU A 74 3.92 1.79 -7.26
CA GLU A 74 3.32 3.10 -7.07
C GLU A 74 3.29 3.44 -5.58
N PHE A 75 4.04 4.47 -5.19
CA PHE A 75 4.15 4.93 -3.81
C PHE A 75 3.11 6.00 -3.52
N HIS A 76 2.14 5.67 -2.65
CA HIS A 76 1.04 6.59 -2.32
C HIS A 76 1.36 7.48 -1.11
N PHE A 77 1.96 6.92 -0.06
CA PHE A 77 2.32 7.65 1.14
C PHE A 77 3.46 6.97 1.91
N GLY A 78 4.15 7.77 2.72
CA GLY A 78 5.19 7.30 3.62
C GLY A 78 5.18 8.05 4.94
N ALA A 79 5.85 7.50 5.94
CA ALA A 79 5.92 8.04 7.27
C ALA A 79 7.36 7.98 7.82
N TYR A 80 7.68 8.94 8.68
CA TYR A 80 8.87 8.93 9.53
C TYR A 80 8.43 8.83 10.98
N MET A 81 9.03 7.92 11.74
CA MET A 81 8.63 7.66 13.12
C MET A 81 9.79 7.24 14.01
N SER A 82 9.62 7.32 15.32
CA SER A 82 10.57 6.75 16.28
C SER A 82 10.54 5.22 16.25
N ALA A 83 11.61 4.60 16.76
CA ALA A 83 11.67 3.15 16.95
C ALA A 83 10.51 2.63 17.83
N ASP A 84 10.18 3.35 18.90
CA ASP A 84 9.07 2.96 19.80
C ASP A 84 7.71 2.99 19.10
N THR A 85 7.47 4.03 18.28
CA THR A 85 6.23 4.15 17.50
C THR A 85 6.12 3.00 16.49
N ALA A 86 7.21 2.72 15.76
CA ALA A 86 7.23 1.63 14.80
C ALA A 86 7.00 0.28 15.46
N LYS A 87 7.62 0.03 16.63
CA LYS A 87 7.43 -1.18 17.41
C LYS A 87 5.96 -1.35 17.82
N GLY A 88 5.34 -0.29 18.33
CA GLY A 88 3.91 -0.30 18.70
C GLY A 88 3.01 -0.64 17.52
N ILE A 89 3.23 -0.02 16.35
CA ILE A 89 2.46 -0.30 15.12
C ILE A 89 2.68 -1.74 14.66
N ALA A 90 3.93 -2.22 14.62
CA ALA A 90 4.26 -3.57 14.18
C ALA A 90 3.62 -4.63 15.08
N THR A 91 3.68 -4.46 16.41
CA THR A 91 3.00 -5.35 17.36
C THR A 91 1.49 -5.37 17.10
N TRP A 92 0.87 -4.18 16.96
CA TRP A 92 -0.56 -4.10 16.69
C TRP A 92 -0.96 -4.81 15.39
N LEU A 93 -0.17 -4.64 14.31
CA LEU A 93 -0.41 -5.33 13.03
C LEU A 93 -0.30 -6.85 13.16
N LEU A 94 0.76 -7.35 13.80
CA LEU A 94 0.97 -8.79 14.00
C LEU A 94 -0.17 -9.42 14.81
N ASP A 95 -0.72 -8.70 15.79
CA ASP A 95 -1.86 -9.22 16.55
C ASP A 95 -3.14 -9.30 15.70
N ARG A 96 -3.37 -8.35 14.78
CA ARG A 96 -4.49 -8.45 13.81
C ARG A 96 -4.31 -9.61 12.84
N VAL A 97 -3.06 -9.89 12.43
CA VAL A 97 -2.75 -11.04 11.57
C VAL A 97 -3.10 -12.35 12.29
N LYS A 98 -2.66 -12.53 13.54
CA LYS A 98 -2.99 -13.72 14.35
C LYS A 98 -4.50 -13.94 14.48
N GLU A 99 -5.27 -12.86 14.67
CA GLU A 99 -6.74 -12.94 14.75
C GLU A 99 -7.38 -13.43 13.44
N LEU A 100 -6.85 -13.01 12.28
CA LEU A 100 -7.33 -13.46 10.97
C LEU A 100 -6.96 -14.92 10.71
N GLU A 101 -5.73 -15.31 11.03
CA GLU A 101 -5.25 -16.69 10.88
C GLU A 101 -6.05 -17.67 11.74
N ALA A 102 -6.32 -17.31 13.00
CA ALA A 102 -7.12 -18.14 13.91
C ALA A 102 -8.55 -18.36 13.37
N LYS A 103 -9.16 -17.34 12.74
CA LYS A 103 -10.47 -17.46 12.10
C LYS A 103 -10.45 -18.31 10.83
N ALA A 104 -9.34 -18.31 10.09
CA ALA A 104 -9.19 -19.11 8.88
C ALA A 104 -9.03 -20.60 9.21
N GLN A 105 -8.35 -20.93 10.31
CA GLN A 105 -8.15 -22.32 10.78
C GLN A 105 -9.38 -22.93 11.47
N ALA A 106 -10.30 -22.09 11.94
CA ALA A 106 -11.55 -22.52 12.57
C ALA A 106 -12.69 -22.83 11.56
N LYS A 107 -12.42 -22.70 10.26
CA LYS A 107 -13.31 -23.08 9.15
C LYS A 107 -12.84 -24.37 8.51
#